data_AF-A0A5B7JV68-F1
#
_entry.id   AF-A0A5B7JV68-F1
#
_cell.length_a   1.000
_cell.length_b   1.000
_cell.length_c   1.000
_cell.angle_alpha   90.00
_cell.angle_beta   90.00
_cell.angle_gamma   90.00
#
_symmetry.space_group_name_H-M   'P 1'
#
loop_
_entity.id
_entity.type
_entity.pdbx_description
1 polymer ?
#
loop_
_entity_poly.entity_id
_entity_poly.type
_entity_poly.pdbx_seq_one_letter_code
_entity_poly.pdbx_strand_id
1 'polypeptide(L)'
;MTFASLSFLTPEIIARLKKPPPMIRPSVSKGAAPPDAINIMKQCWAELPEMRPDFNQINDLFKKLNQGRRQNIVDTMFHMLEKYSSNLEELIKDRTEQLDLEKKKTEQLLNRMLPR
;
A
#
# COMPACT_ATOMS: atom_id res chain seq x y z
N MET A 1 8.31 -8.01 -8.71
CA MET A 1 8.13 -6.55 -8.54
C MET A 1 9.19 -5.83 -9.35
N THR A 2 8.94 -5.60 -10.64
CA THR A 2 9.89 -4.94 -11.55
C THR A 2 9.70 -3.42 -11.47
N PHE A 3 10.75 -2.71 -11.07
CA PHE A 3 10.85 -1.25 -11.22
C PHE A 3 10.56 -0.89 -12.68
N ALA A 4 9.70 0.09 -12.90
CA ALA A 4 9.23 0.54 -14.21
C ALA A 4 10.37 0.59 -15.25
N SER A 5 10.38 -0.37 -16.16
CA SER A 5 11.48 -0.61 -17.11
C SER A 5 11.48 0.45 -18.20
N LEU A 6 12.29 1.48 -18.03
CA LEU A 6 13.08 1.94 -19.17
C LEU A 6 13.95 0.74 -19.56
N SER A 7 13.66 0.10 -20.69
CA SER A 7 14.33 -1.11 -21.19
C SER A 7 15.76 -0.82 -21.69
N PHE A 8 16.49 0.03 -20.97
CA PHE A 8 17.81 0.54 -21.31
C PHE A 8 18.81 0.14 -20.23
N LEU A 9 20.05 -0.09 -20.65
CA LEU A 9 21.16 -0.33 -19.73
C LEU A 9 21.58 0.99 -19.04
N THR A 10 22.09 0.92 -17.80
CA THR A 10 22.48 2.11 -17.01
C THR A 10 23.36 3.11 -17.78
N PRO A 11 24.47 2.70 -18.45
CA PRO A 11 25.24 3.57 -19.33
C PRO A 11 24.43 4.25 -20.44
N GLU A 12 23.45 3.57 -21.03
CA GLU A 12 22.60 4.14 -22.08
C GLU A 12 21.66 5.22 -21.53
N ILE A 13 21.10 5.00 -20.33
CA ILE A 13 20.29 6.00 -19.62
C ILE A 13 21.12 7.27 -19.37
N ILE A 14 22.35 7.13 -18.86
CA ILE A 14 23.23 8.27 -18.59
C ILE A 14 23.58 9.02 -19.87
N ALA A 15 23.90 8.32 -20.96
CA ALA A 15 24.22 8.93 -22.25
C ALA A 15 23.06 9.78 -22.79
N ARG A 16 21.83 9.25 -22.71
CA ARG A 16 20.60 9.94 -23.15
C ARG A 16 20.25 11.13 -22.25
N LEU A 17 20.49 11.06 -20.95
CA LEU A 17 20.30 12.18 -20.03
C LEU A 17 21.29 13.33 -20.30
N LYS A 18 22.54 13.01 -20.67
CA LYS A 18 23.58 14.02 -20.97
C LYS A 18 23.41 14.70 -22.34
N LYS A 19 22.75 14.05 -23.31
CA LYS A 19 22.58 14.54 -24.69
C LYS A 19 21.16 14.27 -25.21
N PRO A 20 20.14 15.06 -24.83
CA PRO A 20 18.81 14.97 -25.44
C PRO A 20 18.89 15.38 -26.92
N PRO A 21 18.11 14.80 -27.87
CA PRO A 21 16.82 14.09 -27.69
C PRO A 21 16.81 12.57 -28.08
N PRO A 22 15.79 11.77 -27.64
CA PRO A 22 14.61 12.17 -26.86
C PRO A 22 14.85 12.15 -25.34
N MET A 23 14.15 13.03 -24.63
CA MET A 23 14.16 13.07 -23.17
C MET A 23 13.51 11.79 -22.63
N ILE A 24 14.26 11.06 -21.81
CA ILE A 24 13.75 9.84 -21.19
C ILE A 24 13.22 10.19 -19.78
N ARG A 25 11.99 9.77 -19.51
CA ARG A 25 11.36 9.79 -18.18
C ARG A 25 10.67 8.45 -17.95
N PRO A 26 10.60 7.96 -16.70
CA PRO A 26 9.86 6.75 -16.39
C PRO A 26 8.39 6.87 -16.81
N SER A 27 7.85 5.81 -17.40
CA SER A 27 6.40 5.71 -17.60
C SER A 27 5.73 5.47 -16.24
N VAL A 28 4.75 6.29 -15.91
CA VAL A 28 3.98 6.17 -14.65
C VAL A 28 2.53 5.90 -15.02
N SER A 29 2.01 4.75 -14.59
CA SER A 29 0.61 4.39 -14.85
C SER A 29 -0.34 5.29 -14.06
N LYS A 30 -1.54 5.53 -14.60
CA LYS A 30 -2.54 6.40 -13.96
C LYS A 30 -3.00 5.92 -12.58
N GLY A 31 -2.81 4.64 -12.26
CA GLY A 31 -3.17 4.04 -10.97
C GLY A 31 -2.00 3.85 -9.99
N ALA A 32 -0.79 4.30 -10.33
CA ALA A 32 0.38 4.10 -9.47
C ALA A 32 0.35 4.94 -8.18
N ALA A 33 -0.35 6.09 -8.20
CA ALA A 33 -0.45 7.03 -7.08
C ALA A 33 -1.64 7.98 -7.32
N PRO A 34 -2.06 8.77 -6.31
CA PRO A 34 -3.04 9.84 -6.50
C PRO A 34 -2.64 10.78 -7.66
N PRO A 35 -3.59 11.24 -8.50
CA PRO A 35 -3.29 12.08 -9.65
C PRO A 35 -2.44 13.31 -9.34
N ASP A 36 -2.69 13.94 -8.19
CA ASP A 36 -1.95 15.11 -7.73
C ASP A 36 -0.50 14.79 -7.35
N ALA A 37 -0.24 13.62 -6.76
CA ALA A 37 1.12 13.16 -6.48
C ALA A 37 1.91 12.91 -7.78
N ILE A 38 1.25 12.32 -8.78
CA ILE A 38 1.83 12.14 -10.13
C ILE A 38 2.09 13.50 -10.77
N ASN A 39 1.21 14.48 -10.57
CA ASN A 39 1.38 15.83 -11.11
C ASN A 39 2.57 16.56 -10.46
N ILE A 40 2.72 16.50 -9.13
CA ILE A 40 3.88 17.06 -8.41
C ILE A 40 5.18 16.44 -8.94
N MET A 41 5.24 15.11 -9.07
CA MET A 41 6.40 14.42 -9.65
C MET A 41 6.73 14.92 -11.07
N LYS A 42 5.74 15.13 -11.93
CA LYS A 42 5.95 15.67 -13.28
C LYS A 42 6.46 17.11 -13.28
N GLN A 43 6.06 17.94 -12.32
CA GLN A 43 6.62 19.29 -12.16
C GLN A 43 8.12 19.24 -11.81
N CYS A 44 8.54 18.28 -10.99
CA CYS A 44 9.96 18.05 -10.70
C CYS A 44 10.79 17.65 -11.93
N TRP A 45 10.14 17.25 -13.02
CA TRP A 45 10.79 16.89 -14.28
C TRP A 45 10.95 18.04 -15.27
N ALA A 46 10.60 19.28 -14.89
CA ALA A 46 10.76 20.45 -15.74
C ALA A 46 12.20 20.56 -16.28
N GLU A 47 12.35 20.87 -17.56
CA GLU A 47 13.69 20.86 -18.19
C GLU A 47 14.56 22.01 -17.71
N LEU A 48 13.95 23.19 -17.60
CA LEU A 48 14.55 24.36 -17.00
C LEU A 48 14.66 24.15 -15.48
N PRO A 49 15.88 24.13 -14.90
CA PRO A 49 16.08 23.91 -13.47
C PRO A 49 15.29 24.87 -12.59
N GLU A 50 15.18 26.13 -13.00
CA GLU A 50 14.44 27.20 -12.32
C GLU A 50 12.92 27.01 -12.31
N MET A 51 12.38 26.15 -13.18
CA MET A 51 10.96 25.81 -13.22
C MET A 51 10.63 24.60 -12.34
N ARG A 52 11.63 23.90 -11.81
CA ARG A 52 11.40 22.79 -10.89
C ARG A 52 11.04 23.36 -9.52
N PRO A 53 10.03 22.78 -8.84
CA PRO A 53 9.76 23.18 -7.47
C PRO A 53 10.95 22.81 -6.58
N ASP A 54 11.29 23.69 -5.65
CA ASP A 54 12.29 23.39 -4.63
C ASP A 54 11.72 22.42 -3.58
N PHE A 55 12.59 21.93 -2.70
CA PHE A 55 12.20 20.94 -1.71
C PHE A 55 11.12 21.45 -0.73
N ASN A 56 11.13 22.73 -0.37
CA ASN A 56 10.13 23.32 0.52
C ASN A 56 8.77 23.40 -0.18
N GLN A 57 8.76 23.81 -1.44
CA GLN A 57 7.57 23.85 -2.28
C GLN A 57 6.98 22.45 -2.47
N ILE A 58 7.81 21.44 -2.78
CA ILE A 58 7.38 20.04 -2.87
C ILE A 58 6.76 19.59 -1.54
N ASN A 59 7.44 19.85 -0.43
CA ASN A 59 6.94 19.48 0.90
C ASN A 59 5.58 20.12 1.20
N ASP A 60 5.40 21.40 0.88
CA ASP A 60 4.14 22.10 1.09
C ASP A 60 3.02 21.61 0.15
N LEU A 61 3.35 21.25 -1.10
CA LEU A 61 2.41 20.60 -2.02
C LEU A 61 1.95 19.25 -1.48
N PHE A 62 2.86 18.43 -0.93
CA PHE A 62 2.51 17.16 -0.31
C PHE A 62 1.74 17.34 1.00
N LYS A 63 2.04 18.36 1.82
CA LYS A 63 1.20 18.68 2.99
C LYS A 63 -0.21 19.02 2.55
N LYS A 64 -0.39 19.87 1.53
CA LYS A 64 -1.72 20.22 0.99
C LYS A 64 -2.46 19.02 0.43
N LEU A 65 -1.76 18.14 -0.31
CA LEU A 65 -2.31 16.89 -0.81
C LEU A 65 -2.84 16.01 0.33
N ASN A 66 -2.12 15.99 1.45
CA ASN A 66 -2.52 15.30 2.67
C ASN A 66 -3.44 16.14 3.58
N GLN A 67 -4.01 17.25 3.09
CA GLN A 67 -4.88 18.17 3.84
C GLN A 67 -4.26 18.71 5.14
N GLY A 68 -2.95 18.94 5.17
CA GLY A 68 -2.20 19.36 6.35
C GLY A 68 -2.04 18.27 7.42
N ARG A 69 -2.57 17.06 7.18
CA ARG A 69 -2.37 15.91 8.06
C ARG A 69 -0.95 15.40 7.81
N ARG A 70 -0.05 15.64 8.76
CA ARG A 70 1.18 14.83 8.87
C ARG A 70 0.67 13.40 8.97
N GLN A 71 0.79 12.64 7.88
CA GLN A 71 0.24 11.31 7.64
C GLN A 71 -0.53 10.72 8.83
N ASN A 72 -1.84 10.55 8.64
CA ASN A 72 -2.77 9.49 9.05
C ASN A 72 -2.16 8.19 9.64
N ILE A 73 -1.07 8.20 10.41
CA ILE A 73 -0.43 7.01 10.96
C ILE A 73 -1.28 6.49 12.10
N VAL A 74 -1.87 7.38 12.88
CA VAL A 74 -2.86 7.05 13.91
C VAL A 74 -4.11 6.47 13.26
N ASP A 75 -4.66 7.10 12.22
CA ASP A 75 -5.83 6.57 11.50
C ASP A 75 -5.55 5.24 10.79
N THR A 76 -4.34 5.08 10.22
CA THR A 76 -3.91 3.82 9.61
C THR A 76 -3.71 2.74 10.68
N MET A 77 -3.16 3.09 11.85
CA MET A 77 -3.04 2.19 13.00
C MET A 77 -4.42 1.78 13.51
N PHE A 78 -5.36 2.71 13.62
CA PHE A 78 -6.76 2.40 13.97
C PHE A 78 -7.38 1.43 12.97
N HIS A 79 -7.24 1.68 11.67
CA HIS A 79 -7.75 0.76 10.65
C HIS A 79 -7.09 -0.62 10.73
N MET A 80 -5.78 -0.70 10.99
CA MET A 80 -5.08 -1.97 11.19
C MET A 80 -5.57 -2.70 12.45
N LEU A 81 -5.80 -1.97 13.55
CA LEU A 81 -6.32 -2.52 14.80
C LEU A 81 -7.76 -3.04 14.63
N GLU A 82 -8.63 -2.28 13.98
CA GLU A 82 -10.00 -2.71 13.67
C GLU A 82 -10.00 -3.98 12.83
N LYS A 83 -9.23 -4.00 11.74
CA LYS A 83 -9.12 -5.17 10.87
C LYS A 83 -8.58 -6.40 11.61
N TYR A 84 -7.59 -6.20 12.48
CA TYR A 84 -7.04 -7.28 13.29
C TYR A 84 -8.06 -7.79 14.31
N SER A 85 -8.79 -6.90 14.99
CA SER A 85 -9.87 -7.25 15.93
C SER A 85 -10.96 -8.08 15.24
N SER A 86 -11.46 -7.63 14.08
CA SER A 86 -12.48 -8.36 13.33
C SER A 86 -11.99 -9.75 12.90
N ASN A 87 -10.74 -9.87 12.43
CA ASN A 87 -10.17 -11.17 12.06
C ASN A 87 -10.01 -12.10 13.28
N LEU A 88 -9.67 -11.56 14.45
CA LEU A 88 -9.61 -12.34 15.68
C LEU A 88 -11.00 -12.80 16.13
N GLU A 89 -12.00 -11.93 16.05
CA GLU A 89 -13.39 -12.27 16.39
C GLU A 89 -13.92 -13.40 15.50
N GLU A 90 -13.66 -13.35 14.20
CA GLU A 90 -14.02 -14.41 13.25
C GLU A 90 -13.31 -15.74 13.60
N LEU A 91 -12.00 -15.70 13.85
CA LEU A 91 -11.24 -16.89 14.22
C LEU A 91 -11.72 -17.53 15.53
N ILE A 92 -12.06 -16.71 16.54
CA ILE A 92 -12.60 -17.18 17.81
C ILE A 92 -13.94 -17.86 17.58
N LYS A 93 -14.84 -17.22 16.82
CA LYS A 93 -16.16 -17.77 16.49
C LYS A 93 -16.03 -19.14 15.83
N ASP A 94 -15.19 -19.28 14.81
CA ASP A 94 -14.98 -20.54 14.10
C ASP A 94 -14.47 -21.64 15.03
N ARG A 95 -13.50 -21.33 15.90
CA ARG A 95 -12.99 -22.31 16.87
C ARG A 95 -14.02 -22.69 17.93
N THR A 96 -14.82 -21.74 18.39
CA THR A 96 -15.89 -22.02 19.35
C THR A 96 -16.96 -22.92 18.73
N GLU A 97 -17.34 -22.70 17.47
CA GLU A 97 -18.26 -23.57 16.74
C GLU A 97 -17.70 -24.99 16.57
N GLN A 98 -16.41 -25.13 16.20
CA GLN A 98 -15.75 -26.43 16.10
C GLN A 98 -15.73 -27.17 17.43
N LEU A 99 -15.42 -26.48 18.53
CA LEU A 99 -15.41 -27.07 19.88
C LEU A 99 -16.80 -27.56 20.30
N ASP A 100 -17.85 -26.79 20.01
CA ASP A 100 -19.22 -27.19 20.36
C ASP A 100 -19.66 -28.44 19.59
N LEU A 101 -19.29 -28.55 18.31
CA LEU A 101 -19.55 -29.74 17.49
C LEU A 101 -18.83 -30.98 18.02
N GLU A 102 -17.54 -30.86 18.37
CA GLU A 102 -16.77 -31.98 18.92
C GLU A 102 -17.26 -32.40 20.31
N LYS A 103 -17.66 -31.43 21.15
CA LYS A 103 -18.28 -31.71 22.44
C LYS A 103 -19.58 -32.50 22.27
N LYS A 104 -20.46 -32.08 21.36
CA LYS A 104 -21.71 -32.81 21.03
C LYS A 104 -21.44 -34.24 20.55
N LYS A 105 -20.44 -34.45 19.69
CA LYS A 105 -20.04 -35.81 19.25
C LYS A 105 -19.56 -36.66 20.42
N THR A 106 -18.75 -36.08 21.30
CA THR A 106 -18.21 -36.77 22.49
C THR A 106 -19.31 -37.14 23.47
N GLU A 107 -20.24 -36.23 23.76
CA GLU A 107 -21.41 -36.49 24.62
C GLU A 107 -22.32 -37.58 24.04
N GLN A 108 -22.58 -37.55 22.73
CA GLN A 108 -23.34 -38.61 22.07
C GLN A 108 -22.65 -39.97 22.16
N LEU A 109 -21.32 -40.02 22.04
CA LEU A 109 -20.55 -41.24 22.20
C LEU A 109 -20.59 -41.75 23.64
N LEU A 110 -20.40 -40.87 24.63
CA LEU A 110 -20.47 -41.21 26.05
C LEU A 110 -21.84 -41.81 26.41
N ASN A 111 -22.93 -41.19 25.97
CA ASN A 111 -24.29 -41.70 26.17
C ASN A 111 -24.51 -43.09 25.54
N ARG A 112 -23.79 -43.43 24.46
CA ARG A 112 -23.84 -44.79 23.86
C ARG A 112 -22.97 -45.81 24.60
N MET A 113 -21.93 -45.37 25.32
CA MET A 113 -21.01 -46.26 26.04
C MET A 113 -21.46 -46.57 27.47
N LEU A 114 -22.36 -45.78 28.06
CA LEU A 114 -22.90 -46.04 29.39
C LEU A 114 -24.01 -47.12 29.34
N PRO A 115 -23.97 -48.17 30.20
CA PRO A 115 -25.04 -49.16 30.30
C PRO A 115 -26.31 -48.55 30.90
N ARG A 116 -27.49 -49.04 30.48
CA ARG A 116 -28.80 -48.60 30.98
C ARG A 116 -29.00 -48.90 32.45
#